data_AF-D7G5U0-F1
#
_entry.id   AF-D7G5U0-F1
#
_cell.length_a   1.000
_cell.length_b   1.000
_cell.length_c   1.000
_cell.angle_alpha   90.00
_cell.angle_beta   90.00
_cell.angle_gamma   90.00
#
_symmetry.space_group_name_H-M   'P 1'
#
loop_
_entity.id
_entity.type
_entity.pdbx_description
1 polymer ?
#
loop_
_entity_poly.entity_id
_entity_poly.type
_entity_poly.pdbx_seq_one_letter_code
_entity_poly.pdbx_strand_id
1 'polypeptide(L)'
;MAGSAVTKLKMEKKESLGIAEGRGGARGPENVWGSAATGPLRIGYVASLATKLSDTFASEVGKAYGKHTFLITTFKPVPPGTEGAVSLEGTLAGVVGSVIISGFAATAGVVTAKALPACLIAAFVATNFESVLGATTQGKVPWLTNEVVNFVNTVVGAAVGVGLGLACGV
;
A
#
# COMPACT_ATOMS: atom_id res chain seq x y z
N MET A 1 -4.05 -26.73 -7.20
CA MET A 1 -3.98 -28.14 -7.63
C MET A 1 -3.23 -29.04 -6.62
N ALA A 2 -2.06 -28.65 -6.09
CA ALA A 2 -1.34 -29.45 -5.09
C ALA A 2 -2.15 -29.76 -3.81
N GLY A 3 -2.93 -28.80 -3.31
CA GLY A 3 -3.74 -28.99 -2.10
C GLY A 3 -4.79 -30.10 -2.18
N SER A 4 -5.48 -30.22 -3.33
CA SER A 4 -6.45 -31.29 -3.58
C SER A 4 -5.80 -32.66 -3.78
N ALA A 5 -4.55 -32.69 -4.25
CA ALA A 5 -3.78 -33.93 -4.33
C ALA A 5 -3.37 -34.42 -2.93
N VAL A 6 -3.02 -33.51 -2.01
CA VAL A 6 -2.65 -33.83 -0.62
C VAL A 6 -3.85 -34.29 0.20
N THR A 7 -5.04 -33.70 0.04
CA THR A 7 -6.25 -34.18 0.73
C THR A 7 -6.66 -35.57 0.26
N LYS A 8 -6.41 -35.90 -1.02
CA LYS A 8 -6.64 -37.24 -1.59
C LYS A 8 -5.65 -38.30 -1.11
N LEU A 9 -4.51 -37.92 -0.51
CA LEU A 9 -3.60 -38.89 0.10
C LEU A 9 -4.28 -39.59 1.28
N LYS A 10 -4.35 -40.93 1.18
CA LYS A 10 -4.91 -41.84 2.20
C LYS A 10 -6.39 -41.55 2.53
N MET A 11 -7.20 -41.15 1.54
CA MET A 11 -8.66 -41.00 1.71
C MET A 11 -9.30 -42.28 2.25
N GLU A 12 -8.96 -43.45 1.72
CA GLU A 12 -9.48 -44.76 2.18
C GLU A 12 -9.21 -45.00 3.68
N LYS A 13 -8.05 -44.56 4.18
CA LYS A 13 -7.69 -44.67 5.61
C LYS A 13 -8.40 -43.62 6.47
N LYS A 14 -8.73 -42.47 5.91
CA LYS A 14 -9.50 -41.42 6.61
C LYS A 14 -10.99 -41.78 6.65
N GLU A 15 -11.50 -42.42 5.61
CA GLU A 15 -12.87 -42.95 5.53
C GLU A 15 -13.08 -44.08 6.54
N SER A 16 -12.13 -45.02 6.64
CA SER A 16 -12.21 -46.09 7.64
C SER A 16 -12.07 -45.62 9.09
N LEU A 17 -11.46 -44.45 9.31
CA LEU A 17 -11.39 -43.80 10.62
C LEU A 17 -12.58 -42.86 10.90
N GLY A 18 -13.48 -42.65 9.93
CA GLY A 18 -14.60 -41.69 10.04
C GLY A 18 -14.18 -40.21 10.07
N ILE A 19 -12.93 -39.90 9.69
CA ILE A 19 -12.33 -38.54 9.71
C ILE A 19 -12.35 -37.92 8.30
N ALA A 20 -12.85 -38.65 7.29
CA ALA A 20 -12.91 -38.14 5.92
C ALA A 20 -13.84 -36.90 5.84
N GLU A 21 -13.29 -35.77 5.39
CA GLU A 21 -14.06 -34.57 5.08
C GLU A 21 -15.09 -34.91 3.98
N GLY A 22 -16.39 -34.73 4.29
CA GLY A 22 -17.53 -35.17 3.47
C GLY A 22 -17.71 -34.53 2.09
N ARG A 23 -16.67 -33.92 1.51
CA ARG A 23 -16.70 -33.23 0.20
C ARG A 23 -15.68 -33.76 -0.81
N GLY A 24 -15.13 -34.96 -0.62
CA GLY A 24 -14.27 -35.62 -1.62
C GLY A 24 -12.98 -34.86 -1.98
N GLY A 25 -12.50 -34.00 -1.07
CA GLY A 25 -11.31 -33.16 -1.29
C GLY A 25 -11.55 -31.93 -2.18
N ALA A 26 -12.79 -31.61 -2.55
CA ALA A 26 -13.14 -30.35 -3.20
C ALA A 26 -13.13 -29.21 -2.16
N ARG A 27 -12.30 -28.19 -2.39
CA ARG A 27 -12.25 -26.99 -1.55
C ARG A 27 -13.54 -26.19 -1.76
N GLY A 28 -14.24 -25.87 -0.67
CA GLY A 28 -15.47 -25.09 -0.70
C GLY A 28 -15.24 -23.62 -1.08
N PRO A 29 -16.33 -22.85 -1.29
CA PRO A 29 -16.26 -21.43 -1.65
C PRO A 29 -15.48 -20.58 -0.63
N GLU A 30 -15.36 -21.00 0.63
CA GLU A 30 -14.49 -20.38 1.64
C GLU A 30 -13.03 -20.18 1.19
N ASN A 31 -12.47 -21.08 0.37
CA ASN A 31 -11.15 -20.90 -0.21
C ASN A 31 -11.09 -19.84 -1.32
N VAL A 32 -12.23 -19.59 -1.98
CA VAL A 32 -12.39 -18.53 -2.98
C VAL A 32 -12.44 -17.18 -2.28
N TRP A 33 -13.16 -17.06 -1.16
CA TRP A 33 -13.16 -15.85 -0.32
C TRP A 33 -11.77 -15.54 0.25
N GLY A 34 -11.07 -16.56 0.77
CA GLY A 34 -9.70 -16.40 1.26
C GLY A 34 -8.73 -15.99 0.16
N SER A 35 -8.83 -16.57 -1.04
CA SER A 35 -7.97 -16.22 -2.18
C SER A 35 -8.33 -14.84 -2.77
N ALA A 36 -9.62 -14.49 -2.81
CA ALA A 36 -10.11 -13.18 -3.27
C ALA A 36 -9.68 -12.05 -2.34
N ALA A 37 -9.64 -12.26 -1.02
CA ALA A 37 -9.12 -11.29 -0.08
C ALA A 37 -7.59 -11.11 -0.15
N THR A 38 -6.85 -12.15 -0.61
CA THR A 38 -5.38 -12.07 -0.65
C THR A 38 -4.83 -11.09 -1.69
N GLY A 39 -5.55 -10.85 -2.79
CA GLY A 39 -5.14 -9.88 -3.81
C GLY A 39 -5.08 -8.46 -3.27
N PRO A 40 -6.22 -7.89 -2.81
CA PRO A 40 -6.28 -6.56 -2.23
C PRO A 40 -5.35 -6.37 -1.04
N LEU A 41 -5.17 -7.39 -0.18
CA LEU A 41 -4.23 -7.31 0.95
C LEU A 41 -2.76 -7.20 0.49
N ARG A 42 -2.37 -7.91 -0.58
CA ARG A 42 -1.04 -7.74 -1.19
C ARG A 42 -0.87 -6.35 -1.80
N ILE A 43 -1.92 -5.81 -2.42
CA ILE A 43 -1.93 -4.44 -2.92
C ILE A 43 -1.75 -3.45 -1.76
N GLY A 44 -2.47 -3.62 -0.65
CA GLY A 44 -2.29 -2.80 0.55
C GLY A 44 -0.87 -2.85 1.11
N TYR A 45 -0.27 -4.06 1.16
CA TYR A 45 1.11 -4.23 1.59
C TYR A 45 2.11 -3.51 0.65
N VAL A 46 1.96 -3.66 -0.66
CA VAL A 46 2.84 -2.99 -1.62
C VAL A 46 2.62 -1.47 -1.59
N ALA A 47 1.38 -1.02 -1.48
CA ALA A 47 1.02 0.38 -1.40
C ALA A 47 1.60 1.04 -0.14
N SER A 48 1.64 0.37 1.02
CA SER A 48 2.24 0.93 2.23
C SER A 48 3.74 1.13 2.10
N LEU A 49 4.46 0.17 1.49
CA LEU A 49 5.89 0.28 1.21
C LEU A 49 6.18 1.35 0.16
N ALA A 50 5.38 1.39 -0.91
CA ALA A 50 5.48 2.40 -1.96
C ALA A 50 5.22 3.80 -1.40
N THR A 51 4.25 3.94 -0.49
CA THR A 51 3.98 5.19 0.24
C THR A 51 5.22 5.62 1.03
N LYS A 52 5.81 4.72 1.81
CA LYS A 52 6.95 5.09 2.66
C LYS A 52 8.16 5.55 1.86
N LEU A 53 8.44 4.89 0.74
CA LEU A 53 9.53 5.31 -0.14
C LEU A 53 9.19 6.60 -0.91
N SER A 54 7.94 6.74 -1.36
CA SER A 54 7.44 7.95 -2.02
C SER A 54 7.59 9.18 -1.13
N ASP A 55 7.16 9.08 0.12
CA ASP A 55 7.29 10.08 1.17
C ASP A 55 8.74 10.49 1.43
N THR A 56 9.64 9.51 1.52
CA THR A 56 11.07 9.76 1.71
C THR A 56 11.68 10.48 0.50
N PHE A 57 11.37 10.02 -0.71
CA PHE A 57 11.90 10.64 -1.94
C PHE A 57 11.35 12.05 -2.12
N ALA A 58 10.05 12.25 -1.85
CA ALA A 58 9.41 13.54 -1.98
C ALA A 58 9.98 14.56 -1.00
N SER A 59 10.17 14.18 0.25
CA SER A 59 10.70 15.07 1.28
C SER A 59 12.19 15.38 1.07
N GLU A 60 13.03 14.39 0.79
CA GLU A 60 14.47 14.60 0.63
C GLU A 60 14.80 15.36 -0.66
N VAL A 61 14.22 14.98 -1.80
CA VAL A 61 14.42 15.73 -3.05
C VAL A 61 13.74 17.10 -2.99
N GLY A 62 12.57 17.19 -2.36
CA GLY A 62 11.87 18.45 -2.16
C GLY A 62 12.67 19.44 -1.31
N LYS A 63 13.32 18.99 -0.24
CA LYS A 63 14.20 19.81 0.60
C LYS A 63 15.47 20.22 -0.14
N ALA A 64 16.10 19.29 -0.89
CA ALA A 64 17.38 19.53 -1.53
C ALA A 64 17.28 20.36 -2.83
N TYR A 65 16.21 20.19 -3.61
CA TYR A 65 16.09 20.72 -4.97
C TYR A 65 14.79 21.50 -5.24
N GLY A 66 13.89 21.62 -4.26
CA GLY A 66 12.61 22.31 -4.44
C GLY A 66 12.80 23.81 -4.70
N LYS A 67 12.61 24.24 -5.95
CA LYS A 67 12.74 25.65 -6.35
C LYS A 67 11.52 26.48 -5.96
N HIS A 68 10.34 25.86 -6.09
CA HIS A 68 9.06 26.48 -5.77
C HIS A 68 8.27 25.54 -4.86
N THR A 69 8.35 25.82 -3.56
CA THR A 69 7.67 25.09 -2.49
C THR A 69 6.46 25.87 -2.00
N PHE A 70 5.35 25.17 -1.80
CA PHE A 70 4.08 25.76 -1.37
C PHE A 70 3.44 24.91 -0.28
N LEU A 71 2.69 25.55 0.62
CA LEU A 71 1.92 24.83 1.63
C LEU A 71 0.70 24.18 0.96
N ILE A 72 0.53 22.87 1.09
CA ILE A 72 -0.55 22.14 0.38
C ILE A 72 -1.97 22.62 0.70
N THR A 73 -2.17 23.22 1.88
CA THR A 73 -3.49 23.68 2.34
C THR A 73 -3.85 25.09 1.89
N THR A 74 -2.86 25.96 1.68
CA THR A 74 -3.10 27.39 1.37
C THR A 74 -2.53 27.82 0.03
N PHE A 75 -1.73 26.97 -0.61
CA PHE A 75 -0.97 27.26 -1.83
C PHE A 75 -0.07 28.50 -1.73
N LYS A 76 0.26 28.93 -0.50
CA LYS A 76 1.19 30.03 -0.27
C LYS A 76 2.63 29.55 -0.41
N PRO A 77 3.52 30.34 -1.02
CA PRO A 77 4.94 30.03 -1.06
C PRO A 77 5.50 29.93 0.36
N VAL A 78 6.30 28.91 0.62
CA VAL A 78 6.99 28.69 1.90
C VAL A 78 8.43 28.26 1.64
N PRO A 79 9.36 28.41 2.59
CA PRO A 79 10.72 27.88 2.42
C PRO A 79 10.75 26.35 2.29
N PRO A 80 11.68 25.77 1.52
CA PRO A 80 11.91 24.33 1.50
C PRO A 80 12.17 23.78 2.91
N GLY A 81 11.63 22.59 3.20
CA GLY A 81 11.70 21.97 4.53
C GLY A 81 10.66 22.46 5.55
N THR A 82 9.75 23.36 5.15
CA THR A 82 8.57 23.68 5.96
C THR A 82 7.64 22.46 6.03
N GLU A 83 7.08 22.17 7.21
CA GLU A 83 6.16 21.04 7.40
C GLU A 83 4.91 21.18 6.53
N GLY A 84 4.60 20.13 5.78
CA GLY A 84 3.52 20.12 4.80
C GLY A 84 3.76 20.96 3.53
N ALA A 85 5.01 21.37 3.29
CA ALA A 85 5.41 21.98 2.03
C ALA A 85 5.56 20.93 0.93
N VAL A 86 5.06 21.27 -0.25
CA VAL A 86 5.15 20.44 -1.46
C VAL A 86 5.83 21.22 -2.56
N SER A 87 6.71 20.56 -3.31
CA SER A 87 7.30 21.06 -4.55
C SER A 87 7.03 20.12 -5.71
N LEU A 88 7.18 20.62 -6.92
CA LEU A 88 7.08 19.79 -8.12
C LEU A 88 8.20 18.74 -8.16
N GLU A 89 9.43 19.14 -7.83
CA GLU A 89 10.60 18.25 -7.81
C GLU A 89 10.41 17.11 -6.78
N GLY A 90 9.93 17.44 -5.58
CA GLY A 90 9.59 16.46 -4.55
C GLY A 90 8.47 15.54 -5.02
N THR A 91 7.39 16.08 -5.58
CA THR A 91 6.27 15.27 -6.07
C THR A 91 6.71 14.27 -7.14
N LEU A 92 7.51 14.71 -8.11
CA LEU A 92 8.05 13.83 -9.15
C LEU A 92 8.98 12.76 -8.58
N ALA A 93 9.85 13.12 -7.64
CA ALA A 93 10.69 12.15 -6.94
C ALA A 93 9.87 11.12 -6.16
N GLY A 94 8.81 11.56 -5.49
CA GLY A 94 7.86 10.68 -4.80
C GLY A 94 7.18 9.70 -5.74
N VAL A 95 6.79 10.14 -6.94
CA VAL A 95 6.25 9.25 -7.98
C VAL A 95 7.30 8.21 -8.38
N VAL A 96 8.55 8.63 -8.64
CA VAL A 96 9.65 7.71 -8.96
C VAL A 96 9.85 6.67 -7.84
N GLY A 97 9.87 7.09 -6.58
CA GLY A 97 9.97 6.18 -5.43
C GLY A 97 8.84 5.14 -5.41
N SER A 98 7.60 5.56 -5.62
CA SER A 98 6.46 4.63 -5.67
C SER A 98 6.53 3.65 -6.85
N VAL A 99 7.06 4.07 -8.01
CA VAL A 99 7.27 3.23 -9.19
C VAL A 99 8.33 2.16 -8.93
N ILE A 100 9.41 2.49 -8.23
CA ILE A 100 10.48 1.53 -7.90
C ILE A 100 9.91 0.36 -7.08
N ILE A 101 9.21 0.65 -5.98
CA ILE A 101 8.67 -0.40 -5.10
C ILE A 101 7.54 -1.17 -5.79
N SER A 102 6.58 -0.47 -6.40
CA SER A 102 5.44 -1.11 -7.03
C SER A 102 5.88 -1.96 -8.22
N GLY A 103 6.81 -1.44 -9.03
CA GLY A 103 7.40 -2.15 -10.17
C GLY A 103 8.15 -3.42 -9.74
N PHE A 104 8.99 -3.32 -8.72
CA PHE A 104 9.66 -4.49 -8.15
C PHE A 104 8.67 -5.53 -7.62
N ALA A 105 7.62 -5.09 -6.91
CA ALA A 105 6.59 -6.00 -6.42
C ALA A 105 5.82 -6.70 -7.55
N ALA A 106 5.61 -6.03 -8.69
CA ALA A 106 5.01 -6.64 -9.87
C ALA A 106 5.93 -7.66 -10.55
N THR A 107 7.22 -7.36 -10.72
CA THR A 107 8.17 -8.31 -11.32
C THR A 107 8.47 -9.50 -10.41
N ALA A 108 8.44 -9.31 -9.10
CA ALA A 108 8.54 -10.38 -8.11
C ALA A 108 7.26 -11.22 -7.95
N GLY A 109 6.16 -10.85 -8.63
CA GLY A 109 4.89 -11.58 -8.59
C GLY A 109 4.10 -11.40 -7.28
N VAL A 110 4.42 -10.39 -6.47
CA VAL A 110 3.67 -10.05 -5.24
C VAL A 110 2.31 -9.48 -5.60
N VAL A 111 2.27 -8.60 -6.61
CA VAL A 111 1.03 -8.03 -7.17
C VAL A 111 1.01 -8.23 -8.67
N THR A 112 -0.17 -8.22 -9.28
CA THR A 112 -0.29 -8.27 -10.74
C THR A 112 0.07 -6.92 -11.34
N ALA A 113 0.54 -6.89 -12.60
CA ALA A 113 0.81 -5.63 -13.29
C ALA A 113 -0.43 -4.72 -13.39
N LYS A 114 -1.64 -5.29 -13.40
CA LYS A 114 -2.90 -4.55 -13.39
C LYS A 114 -3.15 -3.80 -12.07
N ALA A 115 -2.50 -4.21 -10.98
CA ALA A 115 -2.60 -3.55 -9.68
C ALA A 115 -1.58 -2.41 -9.49
N LEU A 116 -0.66 -2.19 -10.45
CA LEU A 116 0.31 -1.08 -10.38
C LEU A 116 -0.36 0.29 -10.24
N PRO A 117 -1.40 0.65 -11.03
CA PRO A 117 -2.05 1.94 -10.87
C PRO A 117 -2.65 2.12 -9.46
N ALA A 118 -3.22 1.07 -8.88
CA ALA A 118 -3.75 1.12 -7.52
C ALA A 118 -2.66 1.43 -6.49
N CYS A 119 -1.49 0.80 -6.60
CA CYS A 119 -0.35 1.05 -5.70
C CYS A 119 0.19 2.47 -5.85
N LEU A 120 0.33 2.95 -7.09
CA LEU A 120 0.86 4.29 -7.39
C LEU A 120 -0.09 5.40 -6.92
N ILE A 121 -1.39 5.25 -7.21
CA ILE A 121 -2.41 6.21 -6.76
C ILE A 121 -2.49 6.22 -5.23
N ALA A 122 -2.48 5.04 -4.60
CA ALA A 122 -2.50 4.96 -3.15
C ALA A 122 -1.29 5.64 -2.51
N ALA A 123 -0.08 5.38 -3.01
CA ALA A 123 1.14 6.04 -2.53
C ALA A 123 1.08 7.55 -2.74
N PHE A 124 0.65 8.01 -3.91
CA PHE A 124 0.51 9.45 -4.19
C PHE A 124 -0.50 10.11 -3.25
N VAL A 125 -1.69 9.54 -3.09
CA VAL A 125 -2.73 10.07 -2.19
C VAL A 125 -2.24 10.12 -0.76
N ALA A 126 -1.58 9.07 -0.28
CA ALA A 126 -1.08 8.99 1.08
C ALA A 126 0.03 10.02 1.34
N THR A 127 1.03 10.14 0.45
CA THR A 127 2.08 11.17 0.57
C THR A 127 1.51 12.59 0.58
N ASN A 128 0.48 12.89 -0.23
CA ASN A 128 -0.17 14.20 -0.17
C ASN A 128 -0.99 14.39 1.13
N PHE A 129 -1.63 13.33 1.62
CA PHE A 129 -2.33 13.36 2.90
C PHE A 129 -1.40 13.63 4.08
N GLU A 130 -0.20 13.05 4.06
CA GLU A 130 0.88 13.36 5.00
C GLU A 130 1.19 14.85 5.00
N SER A 131 1.36 15.45 3.82
CA SER A 131 1.64 16.89 3.72
C SER A 131 0.49 17.75 4.27
N VAL A 132 -0.76 17.30 4.14
CA VAL A 132 -1.92 17.98 4.76
C VAL A 132 -1.86 17.87 6.27
N LEU A 133 -1.54 16.70 6.81
CA LEU A 133 -1.35 16.50 8.26
C LEU A 133 -0.20 17.37 8.78
N GLY A 134 0.94 17.38 8.09
CA GLY A 134 2.09 18.23 8.38
C GLY A 134 1.69 19.70 8.48
N ALA A 135 1.00 20.22 7.47
CA ALA A 135 0.58 21.62 7.42
C ALA A 135 -0.47 22.00 8.48
N THR A 136 -1.31 21.04 8.91
CA THR A 136 -2.45 21.32 9.80
C THR A 136 -2.15 21.10 11.27
N THR A 137 -1.42 20.03 11.59
CA THR A 137 -1.36 19.46 12.95
C THR A 137 0.05 19.40 13.55
N GLN A 138 1.10 19.34 12.71
CA GLN A 138 2.47 19.18 13.17
C GLN A 138 2.95 20.46 13.89
N GLY A 139 3.44 20.29 15.13
CA GLY A 139 3.78 21.41 16.03
C GLY A 139 2.61 22.00 16.84
N LYS A 140 1.36 21.61 16.57
CA LYS A 140 0.17 22.01 17.37
C LYS A 140 -0.31 20.91 18.31
N VAL A 141 -0.02 19.66 17.96
CA VAL A 141 -0.45 18.48 18.72
C VAL A 141 0.79 17.77 19.28
N PRO A 142 1.06 17.82 20.61
CA PRO A 142 2.31 17.33 21.19
C PRO A 142 2.56 15.82 21.01
N TRP A 143 1.49 15.02 20.92
CA TRP A 143 1.59 13.57 20.75
C TRP A 143 1.71 13.15 19.27
N LEU A 144 1.45 14.06 18.34
CA LEU A 144 1.50 13.79 16.91
C LEU A 144 2.92 14.05 16.39
N THR A 145 3.82 13.15 16.74
CA THR A 145 5.22 13.19 16.31
C THR A 145 5.35 12.78 14.84
N ASN A 146 6.50 13.10 14.23
CA ASN A 146 6.86 12.63 12.89
C ASN A 146 6.67 11.12 12.69
N GLU A 147 7.00 10.32 13.71
CA GLU A 147 6.83 8.86 13.65
C GLU A 147 5.35 8.45 13.58
N VAL A 148 4.48 9.13 14.34
CA VAL A 148 3.04 8.86 14.32
C VAL A 148 2.44 9.27 12.98
N VAL A 149 2.82 10.44 12.46
CA VAL A 149 2.38 10.90 11.12
C VAL A 149 2.82 9.92 10.04
N ASN A 150 4.07 9.48 10.08
CA ASN A 150 4.61 8.46 9.18
C ASN A 150 3.84 7.13 9.24
N PHE A 151 3.53 6.66 10.45
CA PHE A 151 2.74 5.45 10.64
C PHE A 151 1.34 5.62 10.03
N VAL A 152 0.64 6.70 10.35
CA VAL A 152 -0.68 7.01 9.78
C VAL A 152 -0.63 7.07 8.26
N ASN A 153 0.38 7.72 7.69
CA ASN A 153 0.58 7.81 6.24
C ASN A 153 0.67 6.41 5.60
N THR A 154 1.48 5.51 6.15
CA THR A 154 1.59 4.15 5.62
C THR A 154 0.30 3.33 5.72
N VAL A 155 -0.48 3.54 6.80
CA VAL A 155 -1.79 2.91 6.99
C VAL A 155 -2.80 3.43 5.97
N VAL A 156 -2.81 4.75 5.72
CA VAL A 156 -3.64 5.37 4.68
C VAL A 156 -3.28 4.81 3.31
N GLY A 157 -1.98 4.72 2.98
CA GLY A 157 -1.50 4.09 1.76
C GLY A 157 -2.00 2.65 1.60
N ALA A 158 -1.91 1.85 2.66
CA ALA A 158 -2.43 0.48 2.65
C ALA A 158 -3.95 0.43 2.41
N ALA A 159 -4.71 1.25 3.16
CA ALA A 159 -6.17 1.28 3.09
C ALA A 159 -6.67 1.73 1.71
N VAL A 160 -6.07 2.79 1.14
CA VAL A 160 -6.39 3.25 -0.22
C VAL A 160 -6.01 2.19 -1.24
N GLY A 161 -4.86 1.54 -1.09
CA GLY A 161 -4.43 0.45 -1.98
C GLY A 161 -5.42 -0.73 -1.98
N VAL A 162 -5.86 -1.19 -0.80
CA VAL A 162 -6.88 -2.23 -0.67
C VAL A 162 -8.19 -1.80 -1.31
N GLY A 163 -8.65 -0.58 -1.03
CA GLY A 163 -9.89 -0.04 -1.58
C GLY A 163 -9.89 0.03 -3.10
N LEU A 164 -8.79 0.51 -3.69
CA LEU A 164 -8.61 0.56 -5.14
C LEU A 164 -8.48 -0.84 -5.76
N GLY A 165 -7.79 -1.77 -5.09
CA GLY A 165 -7.73 -3.17 -5.52
C GLY A 165 -9.11 -3.81 -5.61
N LEU A 166 -9.93 -3.64 -4.57
CA LEU A 166 -11.31 -4.10 -4.54
C LEU A 166 -12.17 -3.45 -5.63
N ALA A 167 -12.07 -2.13 -5.81
CA ALA A 167 -12.85 -1.39 -6.80
C ALA A 167 -12.51 -1.79 -8.25
N CYS A 168 -11.23 -2.10 -8.52
CA CYS A 168 -10.74 -2.47 -9.84
C CYS A 168 -10.79 -4.00 -10.10
N GLY A 169 -11.15 -4.80 -9.10
CA GLY A 169 -11.20 -6.27 -9.20
C GLY A 169 -9.81 -6.91 -9.41
N VAL A 170 -8.78 -6.37 -8.74
CA VAL A 170 -7.37 -6.81 -8.85
C VAL A 170 -6.74 -7.18 -7.52
#